data_AF-A0A401ZQX1-F1
#
_entry.id   AF-A0A401ZQX1-F1
#
_cell.length_a   1.000
_cell.length_b   1.000
_cell.length_c   1.000
_cell.angle_alpha   90.00
_cell.angle_beta   90.00
_cell.angle_gamma   90.00
#
_symmetry.space_group_name_H-M   'P 1'
#
loop_
_entity.id
_entity.type
_entity.pdbx_description
1 polymer ?
#
loop_
_entity_poly.entity_id
_entity_poly.type
_entity_poly.pdbx_seq_one_letter_code
_entity_poly.pdbx_strand_id
1 'polypeptide(L)'
;MSGLGWSAFLPLHAQITKTLQPTLGVYRILTLENHDVFEIGKTTNLQRIPTHSQKSWGHLQPLFSYAPLEYKTPLFQLLEIENDLLGGFYALTKHLPTIVSVF
;
A
#
# COMPACT_ATOMS: atom_id res chain seq x y z
N MET A 1 -14.83 -7.88 -14.56
CA MET A 1 -14.15 -7.89 -13.25
C MET A 1 -13.10 -6.80 -13.27
N SER A 2 -13.47 -5.59 -12.86
CA SER A 2 -12.52 -4.47 -12.77
C SER A 2 -11.72 -4.63 -11.49
N GLY A 3 -10.45 -5.00 -11.61
CA GLY A 3 -9.50 -4.99 -10.49
C GLY A 3 -9.26 -3.57 -9.99
N LEU A 4 -8.64 -3.45 -8.81
CA LEU A 4 -8.23 -2.15 -8.27
C LEU A 4 -7.34 -1.40 -9.28
N GLY A 5 -7.60 -0.10 -9.45
CA GLY A 5 -6.81 0.80 -10.32
C GLY A 5 -5.48 1.17 -9.69
N TRP A 6 -4.58 0.20 -9.55
CA TRP A 6 -3.25 0.41 -8.98
C TRP A 6 -2.41 1.41 -9.78
N SER A 7 -1.74 2.31 -9.07
CA SER A 7 -0.69 3.16 -9.63
C SER A 7 0.49 2.34 -10.13
N ALA A 8 1.32 2.95 -10.98
CA ALA A 8 2.68 2.46 -11.20
C ALA A 8 3.44 2.39 -9.86
N PHE A 9 4.48 1.56 -9.81
CA PHE A 9 5.41 1.55 -8.68
C PHE A 9 6.26 2.82 -8.71
N LEU A 10 6.32 3.49 -7.57
CA LEU A 10 7.07 4.73 -7.37
C LEU A 10 8.07 4.54 -6.23
N PRO A 11 9.24 5.19 -6.26
CA PRO A 11 10.16 5.16 -5.14
C PRO A 11 9.52 5.72 -3.87
N LEU A 12 9.67 5.04 -2.74
CA LEU A 12 9.12 5.49 -1.46
C LEU A 12 10.07 6.52 -0.82
N HIS A 13 9.80 7.81 -1.05
CA HIS A 13 10.53 8.92 -0.45
C HIS A 13 9.57 10.03 0.02
N ALA A 14 9.97 10.80 1.03
CA ALA A 14 9.11 11.81 1.66
C ALA A 14 8.56 12.87 0.69
N GLN A 15 9.27 13.19 -0.39
CA GLN A 15 8.87 14.26 -1.32
C GLN A 15 7.70 13.87 -2.25
N ILE A 16 7.33 12.58 -2.32
CA ILE A 16 6.20 12.13 -3.15
C ILE A 16 4.83 12.50 -2.56
N THR A 17 4.79 12.97 -1.31
CA THR A 17 3.57 13.53 -0.66
C THR A 17 2.86 14.56 -1.54
N LYS A 18 3.60 15.35 -2.33
CA LYS A 18 3.06 16.38 -3.21
C LYS A 18 2.26 15.83 -4.40
N THR A 19 2.45 14.57 -4.77
CA THR A 19 1.78 13.95 -5.92
C THR A 19 0.56 13.12 -5.50
N LEU A 20 0.39 12.85 -4.20
CA LEU A 20 -0.70 12.04 -3.68
C LEU A 20 -1.88 12.92 -3.28
N GLN A 21 -3.08 12.51 -3.70
CA GLN A 21 -4.31 13.14 -3.26
C GLN A 21 -4.66 12.69 -1.84
N PRO A 22 -5.22 13.58 -0.99
CA PRO A 22 -5.67 13.22 0.35
C PRO A 22 -7.00 12.46 0.28
N THR A 23 -6.94 11.20 -0.14
CA THR A 23 -8.09 10.29 -0.20
C THR A 23 -7.78 8.98 0.52
N LEU A 24 -8.82 8.20 0.80
CA LEU A 24 -8.67 6.85 1.33
C LEU A 24 -8.23 5.89 0.21
N GLY A 25 -7.55 4.82 0.60
CA GLY A 25 -7.10 3.80 -0.34
C GLY A 25 -6.27 2.72 0.30
N VAL A 26 -5.83 1.81 -0.55
CA VAL A 26 -4.94 0.71 -0.18
C VAL A 26 -3.59 0.88 -0.89
N TYR A 27 -2.55 0.35 -0.28
CA TYR A 27 -1.19 0.44 -0.79
C TYR A 27 -0.44 -0.87 -0.58
N ARG A 28 0.63 -1.03 -1.36
CA ARG A 28 1.60 -2.10 -1.23
C ARG A 28 3.01 -1.53 -1.33
N ILE A 29 3.94 -2.08 -0.55
CA ILE A 29 5.36 -1.74 -0.57
C ILE A 29 6.15 -3.00 -0.89
N LEU A 30 7.07 -2.91 -1.85
CA LEU A 30 7.97 -3.97 -2.25
C LEU A 30 9.42 -3.47 -2.33
N THR A 31 10.40 -4.37 -2.40
CA THR A 31 11.77 -3.94 -2.75
C THR A 31 12.01 -3.90 -4.23
N LEU A 32 12.91 -3.01 -4.65
CA LEU A 32 13.45 -3.03 -6.01
C LEU A 32 14.26 -4.30 -6.33
N GLU A 33 14.90 -4.93 -5.34
CA GLU A 33 15.89 -5.99 -5.56
C GLU A 33 15.25 -7.34 -5.93
N ASN A 34 14.21 -7.74 -5.20
CA ASN A 34 13.56 -9.04 -5.40
C ASN A 34 12.08 -8.93 -5.78
N HIS A 35 11.52 -7.71 -5.84
CA HIS A 35 10.09 -7.48 -6.05
C HIS A 35 9.17 -8.16 -5.01
N ASP A 36 9.70 -8.59 -3.87
CA ASP A 36 8.91 -9.18 -2.80
C ASP A 36 8.11 -8.08 -2.10
N VAL A 37 6.83 -8.36 -1.87
CA VAL A 37 5.94 -7.44 -1.16
C VAL A 37 6.19 -7.59 0.34
N PHE A 38 6.64 -6.51 0.97
CA PHE A 38 6.88 -6.43 2.41
C PHE A 38 5.63 -6.03 3.17
N GLU A 39 4.80 -5.20 2.55
CA GLU A 39 3.71 -4.54 3.23
C GLU A 39 2.51 -4.40 2.29
N ILE A 40 1.34 -4.75 2.81
CA ILE A 40 0.03 -4.39 2.24
C ILE A 40 -0.74 -3.70 3.36
N GLY A 41 -1.34 -2.57 3.05
CA GLY A 41 -2.11 -1.84 4.06
C GLY A 41 -3.17 -0.93 3.48
N LYS A 42 -4.00 -0.42 4.37
CA LYS A 42 -5.00 0.61 4.09
C LYS A 42 -4.69 1.92 4.81
N THR A 43 -5.20 3.02 4.26
CA THR A 43 -5.17 4.34 4.92
C THR A 43 -6.39 5.16 4.55
N THR A 44 -6.81 6.04 5.46
CA THR A 44 -7.82 7.08 5.21
C THR A 44 -7.24 8.29 4.48
N ASN A 45 -5.90 8.37 4.35
CA ASN A 45 -5.22 9.45 3.68
C ASN A 45 -3.91 8.97 3.03
N LEU A 46 -3.94 8.78 1.71
CA LEU A 46 -2.78 8.35 0.91
C LEU A 46 -1.55 9.25 1.07
N GLN A 47 -1.70 10.53 1.43
CA GLN A 47 -0.56 11.42 1.69
C GLN A 47 0.29 10.99 2.90
N ARG A 48 -0.18 10.00 3.66
CA ARG A 48 0.57 9.43 4.78
C ARG A 48 1.46 8.27 4.38
N ILE A 49 1.27 7.64 3.22
CA ILE A 49 2.14 6.55 2.75
C ILE A 49 3.63 6.95 2.79
N PRO A 50 4.03 8.18 2.38
CA PRO A 50 5.44 8.55 2.41
C PRO A 50 6.06 8.62 3.81
N THR A 51 5.28 8.65 4.90
CA THR A 51 5.86 8.53 6.26
C THR A 51 6.52 7.17 6.47
N HIS A 52 6.15 6.16 5.68
CA HIS A 52 6.81 4.85 5.69
C HIS A 52 8.27 4.94 5.25
N SER A 53 8.66 5.98 4.50
CA SER A 53 10.08 6.23 4.19
C SER A 53 10.95 6.49 5.43
N GLN A 54 10.34 6.83 6.57
CA GLN A 54 11.03 7.02 7.85
C GLN A 54 11.28 5.70 8.60
N LYS A 55 10.67 4.59 8.17
CA LYS A 55 10.96 3.26 8.74
C LYS A 55 12.36 2.83 8.33
N SER A 56 13.00 2.01 9.17
CA SER A 56 14.26 1.36 8.78
C SER A 56 13.96 0.24 7.79
N TRP A 57 14.34 0.47 6.53
CA TRP A 57 14.28 -0.54 5.45
C TRP A 57 15.63 -1.26 5.26
N GLY A 58 16.61 -1.03 6.13
CA GLY A 58 17.97 -1.54 5.95
C GLY A 58 18.63 -0.95 4.68
N HIS A 59 19.22 -1.80 3.85
CA HIS A 59 19.84 -1.42 2.57
C HIS A 59 18.84 -1.40 1.39
N LEU A 60 17.57 -1.68 1.67
CA LEU A 60 16.56 -1.85 0.64
C LEU A 60 16.11 -0.51 0.07
N GLN A 61 15.80 -0.50 -1.22
CA GLN A 61 15.16 0.61 -1.91
C GLN A 61 13.66 0.30 -2.06
N PRO A 62 12.81 0.72 -1.12
CA PRO A 62 11.38 0.44 -1.18
C PRO A 62 10.71 1.18 -2.33
N LEU A 63 9.89 0.46 -3.08
CA LEU A 63 8.92 1.01 -4.02
C LEU A 63 7.52 0.83 -3.43
N PHE A 64 6.62 1.74 -3.74
CA PHE A 64 5.21 1.61 -3.36
C PHE A 64 4.29 1.78 -4.56
N SER A 65 3.11 1.18 -4.48
CA SER A 65 2.01 1.35 -5.42
C SER A 65 0.72 1.46 -4.59
N TYR A 66 -0.22 2.28 -5.05
CA TYR A 66 -1.45 2.56 -4.32
C TYR A 66 -2.66 2.50 -5.24
N ALA A 67 -3.82 2.18 -4.69
CA ALA A 67 -5.11 2.26 -5.35
C ALA A 67 -5.99 3.25 -4.58
N PRO A 68 -6.27 4.45 -5.13
CA PRO A 68 -7.23 5.35 -4.52
C PRO A 68 -8.62 4.72 -4.59
N LEU A 69 -9.39 4.90 -3.54
CA LEU A 69 -10.79 4.50 -3.49
C LEU A 69 -11.68 5.75 -3.49
N GLU A 70 -12.96 5.55 -3.78
CA GLU A 70 -13.92 6.64 -3.83
C GLU A 70 -14.08 7.29 -2.46
N TYR A 71 -14.28 8.61 -2.44
CA TYR A 71 -14.41 9.40 -1.21
C TYR A 71 -15.51 8.89 -0.25
N LYS A 72 -16.51 8.17 -0.79
CA LYS A 72 -17.66 7.64 -0.02
C LYS A 72 -17.50 6.18 0.39
N THR A 73 -16.37 5.52 0.08
CA THR A 73 -16.16 4.12 0.47
C THR A 73 -16.23 4.00 2.00
N PRO A 74 -17.15 3.19 2.54
CA PRO A 74 -17.23 2.96 3.97
C PRO A 74 -15.95 2.34 4.53
N LEU A 75 -15.60 2.66 5.77
CA LEU A 75 -14.38 2.13 6.40
C LEU A 75 -14.36 0.60 6.52
N PHE A 76 -15.53 -0.03 6.68
CA PHE A 76 -15.62 -1.50 6.68
C PHE A 76 -15.25 -2.08 5.32
N GLN A 77 -15.61 -1.42 4.22
CA GLN A 77 -15.27 -1.86 2.88
C GLN A 77 -13.77 -1.69 2.62
N LEU A 78 -13.15 -0.64 3.17
CA LEU A 78 -11.69 -0.48 3.13
C LEU A 78 -10.96 -1.63 3.86
N LEU A 79 -11.52 -2.10 4.98
CA LEU A 79 -11.00 -3.26 5.71
C LEU A 79 -11.20 -4.57 4.93
N GLU A 80 -12.37 -4.78 4.32
CA GLU A 80 -12.63 -5.94 3.46
C GLU A 80 -11.65 -6.00 2.29
N ILE A 81 -11.38 -4.87 1.63
CA ILE A 81 -10.42 -4.80 0.53
C ILE A 81 -9.00 -5.15 1.00
N GLU A 82 -8.55 -4.65 2.16
CA GLU A 82 -7.25 -5.03 2.72
C GLU A 82 -7.18 -6.53 3.00
N ASN A 83 -8.23 -7.11 3.60
CA ASN A 83 -8.31 -8.53 3.89
C ASN A 83 -8.28 -9.39 2.61
N ASP A 84 -9.00 -8.98 1.57
CA ASP A 84 -9.01 -9.67 0.27
C ASP A 84 -7.62 -9.64 -0.38
N LEU A 85 -6.91 -8.51 -0.28
CA LEU A 85 -5.54 -8.37 -0.79
C LEU A 85 -4.55 -9.26 -0.03
N LEU A 86 -4.66 -9.29 1.30
CA LEU A 86 -3.84 -10.17 2.14
C LEU A 86 -4.13 -11.65 1.85
N GLY A 87 -5.42 -12.00 1.73
CA GLY A 87 -5.86 -13.36 1.38
C GLY A 87 -5.37 -13.79 0.00
N GLY A 88 -5.47 -12.90 -1.00
CA GLY A 88 -4.95 -13.13 -2.34
C GLY A 88 -3.44 -13.30 -2.37
N PHE A 89 -2.70 -12.46 -1.63
CA PHE A 89 -1.25 -12.60 -1.50
C PHE A 89 -0.87 -13.93 -0.85
N TYR A 90 -1.47 -14.27 0.30
CA TYR A 90 -1.21 -15.54 0.98
C TYR A 90 -1.55 -16.76 0.12
N ALA A 91 -2.64 -16.69 -0.64
CA ALA A 91 -3.02 -17.78 -1.53
C ALA A 91 -1.91 -18.10 -2.55
N LEU A 92 -1.21 -17.07 -3.04
CA LEU A 92 -0.13 -17.16 -4.02
C LEU A 92 1.22 -17.52 -3.40
N THR A 93 1.59 -16.87 -2.29
CA THR A 93 2.95 -16.95 -1.74
C THR A 93 3.08 -17.92 -0.60
N LYS A 94 1.96 -18.33 0.02
CA LYS A 94 1.89 -19.06 1.30
C LYS A 94 2.58 -18.35 2.47
N HIS A 95 2.78 -17.04 2.36
CA HIS A 95 3.35 -16.17 3.39
C HIS A 95 2.47 -14.93 3.55
N LEU A 96 2.44 -14.35 4.75
CA LEU A 96 1.79 -13.07 4.97
C LEU A 96 2.82 -11.94 4.86
N PRO A 97 2.47 -10.79 4.24
CA PRO A 97 3.29 -9.60 4.34
C PRO A 97 3.13 -8.99 5.73
N THR A 98 3.97 -8.01 6.04
CA THR A 98 3.78 -7.17 7.23
C THR A 98 2.48 -6.38 7.08
N ILE A 99 1.64 -6.38 8.11
CA ILE A 99 0.38 -5.63 8.14
C ILE A 99 0.61 -4.35 8.93
N VAL A 100 0.36 -3.19 8.33
CA VAL A 100 0.50 -1.89 9.01
C VAL A 100 -0.71 -1.01 8.71
N SER A 101 -1.45 -0.68 9.77
CA SER A 101 -2.55 0.28 9.70
C SER A 101 -2.04 1.68 10.02
N VAL A 102 -2.25 2.61 9.08
CA VAL A 102 -1.90 4.03 9.26
C VAL A 102 -3.21 4.78 9.52
N PHE A 103 -3.62 4.84 10.80
CA PHE A 103 -4.83 5.51 11.28
C PHE A 103 -4.71 7.01 11.22
#